data_AF-A0AAY3ZZZ3-F1
#
_entry.id   AF-A0AAY3ZZZ3-F1
#
_cell.length_a   1.000
_cell.length_b   1.000
_cell.length_c   1.000
_cell.angle_alpha   90.00
_cell.angle_beta   90.00
_cell.angle_gamma   90.00
#
_symmetry.space_group_name_H-M   'P 1'
#
loop_
_entity.id
_entity.type
_entity.pdbx_description
1 polymer ?
#
loop_
_entity_poly.entity_id
_entity_poly.type
_entity_poly.pdbx_seq_one_letter_code
_entity_poly.pdbx_strand_id
1 'polypeptide(L)'
;GFPVLQKILQEFTSVWVRDPRIQREDFWHAYMDYEVCIHSNSLAFTKKTSCVRRRYSEFVWLRQKLQDNALLLVRLPDLPPKNPFFNMNSAQQIDERMKGLQQFLGIIVQNPLLLSDSCLHLFLQSQLSVSRIEACVAGRTHYTVAQAIQSSGPTVMRFGSEENMEGEEEENHCGPLEEHHSHVTLSERALV
;
A
#
# COMPACT_ATOMS: atom_id res chain seq x y z
N GLY A 1 11.64 -18.30 -28.62
CA GLY A 1 10.30 -18.56 -29.19
C GLY A 1 9.33 -18.99 -28.12
N PHE A 2 9.37 -20.24 -27.68
CA PHE A 2 8.39 -20.82 -26.74
C PHE A 2 8.58 -20.53 -25.23
N PRO A 3 9.81 -20.57 -24.67
CA PRO A 3 10.00 -20.39 -23.22
C PRO A 3 9.66 -18.98 -22.72
N VAL A 4 9.84 -17.97 -23.58
CA VAL A 4 9.52 -16.57 -23.26
C VAL A 4 8.01 -16.36 -23.17
N LEU A 5 7.23 -16.96 -24.09
CA LEU A 5 5.77 -16.92 -24.04
C LEU A 5 5.22 -17.69 -22.83
N GLN A 6 5.81 -18.83 -22.48
CA GLN A 6 5.42 -19.58 -21.28
C GLN A 6 5.68 -18.79 -19.99
N LYS A 7 6.76 -17.99 -19.95
CA LYS A 7 7.06 -17.06 -18.84
C LYS A 7 6.05 -15.92 -18.74
N ILE A 8 5.55 -15.41 -19.87
CA ILE A 8 4.53 -14.36 -19.92
C ILE A 8 3.15 -14.90 -19.49
N LEU A 9 2.87 -16.18 -19.73
CA LEU A 9 1.60 -16.84 -19.37
C LEU A 9 1.55 -17.37 -17.94
N GLN A 10 2.66 -17.38 -17.20
CA GLN A 10 2.67 -17.87 -15.83
C GLN A 10 1.89 -16.91 -14.93
N GLU A 11 0.86 -17.41 -14.25
CA GLU A 11 0.16 -16.62 -13.24
C GLU A 11 1.09 -16.30 -12.07
N PHE A 12 1.08 -15.05 -11.64
CA PHE A 12 1.76 -14.57 -10.44
C PHE A 12 0.82 -13.73 -9.60
N THR A 13 1.03 -13.79 -8.29
CA THR A 13 0.43 -12.87 -7.32
C THR A 13 1.50 -12.51 -6.30
N SER A 14 1.88 -11.24 -6.31
CA SER A 14 2.85 -10.66 -5.38
C SER A 14 2.12 -9.82 -4.34
N VAL A 15 2.54 -9.95 -3.09
CA VAL A 15 2.00 -9.21 -1.93
C VAL A 15 3.13 -8.47 -1.23
N TRP A 16 2.86 -7.23 -0.83
CA TRP A 16 3.73 -6.46 0.06
C TRP A 16 2.95 -5.92 1.25
N VAL A 17 3.56 -5.95 2.44
CA VAL A 17 3.07 -5.26 3.64
C VAL A 17 4.13 -4.27 4.08
N ARG A 18 3.81 -2.98 4.01
CA ARG A 18 4.79 -1.89 4.15
C ARG A 18 4.16 -0.64 4.78
N ASP A 19 4.98 0.41 4.90
CA ASP A 19 4.55 1.75 5.30
C ASP A 19 3.67 1.73 6.58
N PRO A 20 4.23 1.29 7.72
CA PRO A 20 3.51 1.26 8.98
C PRO A 20 3.19 2.69 9.41
N ARG A 21 1.92 2.99 9.66
CA ARG A 21 1.48 4.32 10.13
C ARG A 21 0.68 4.22 11.40
N ILE A 22 0.91 5.19 12.29
CA ILE A 22 0.07 5.39 13.47
C ILE A 22 -1.11 6.26 13.05
N GLN A 23 -2.29 5.66 13.01
CA GLN A 23 -3.55 6.37 12.85
C GLN A 23 -4.02 6.86 14.21
N ARG A 24 -4.55 8.08 14.26
CA ARG A 24 -5.20 8.64 15.45
C ARG A 24 -6.65 8.91 15.08
N GLU A 25 -7.54 8.04 15.54
CA GLU A 25 -8.98 8.22 15.35
C GLU A 25 -9.50 9.28 16.35
N ASP A 26 -8.98 9.26 17.58
CA ASP A 26 -9.20 10.24 18.65
C ASP A 26 -7.96 10.34 19.58
N PHE A 27 -7.98 11.26 20.57
CA PHE A 27 -6.89 11.51 21.53
C PHE A 27 -6.37 10.26 22.28
N TRP A 28 -7.17 9.21 22.40
CA TRP A 28 -6.84 7.97 23.15
C TRP A 28 -6.86 6.69 22.30
N HIS A 29 -7.30 6.79 21.05
CA HIS A 29 -7.52 5.63 20.18
C HIS A 29 -6.54 5.65 19.00
N ALA A 30 -5.25 5.63 19.34
CA ALA A 30 -4.20 5.42 18.35
C ALA A 30 -4.06 3.93 18.02
N TYR A 31 -3.95 3.59 16.74
CA TYR A 31 -3.65 2.24 16.28
C TYR A 31 -2.66 2.28 15.12
N MET A 32 -2.01 1.15 14.84
CA MET A 32 -1.08 1.02 13.73
C MET A 32 -1.74 0.23 12.62
N ASP A 33 -1.68 0.78 11.42
CA ASP A 33 -2.05 0.09 10.20
C ASP A 33 -0.86 -0.02 9.25
N TYR A 34 -1.03 -0.89 8.26
CA TYR A 34 -0.03 -1.20 7.25
C TYR A 34 -0.64 -1.01 5.87
N GLU A 35 0.15 -0.52 4.94
CA GLU A 35 -0.19 -0.58 3.52
C GLU A 35 0.00 -2.02 3.02
N VAL A 36 -1.08 -2.64 2.56
CA VAL A 36 -1.08 -3.96 1.93
C VAL A 36 -1.26 -3.76 0.44
N CYS A 37 -0.27 -4.14 -0.35
CA CYS A 37 -0.31 -4.02 -1.80
C CYS A 37 -0.32 -5.39 -2.47
N ILE A 38 -1.12 -5.52 -3.52
CA ILE A 38 -1.18 -6.70 -4.40
C ILE A 38 -0.82 -6.26 -5.82
N HIS A 39 -0.04 -7.10 -6.50
CA HIS A 39 0.13 -7.07 -7.95
C HIS A 39 -0.04 -8.50 -8.47
N SER A 40 -1.03 -8.71 -9.34
CA SER A 40 -1.35 -10.03 -9.87
C SER A 40 -1.79 -9.95 -11.32
N ASN A 41 -1.41 -10.94 -12.13
CA ASN A 41 -2.01 -11.17 -13.45
C ASN A 41 -3.14 -12.22 -13.41
N SER A 42 -3.37 -12.88 -12.27
CA SER A 42 -4.40 -13.91 -12.12
C SER A 42 -5.81 -13.35 -12.35
N LEU A 43 -6.71 -14.20 -12.85
CA LEU A 43 -8.13 -13.87 -13.04
C LEU A 43 -8.94 -13.93 -11.75
N ALA A 44 -8.39 -14.49 -10.67
CA ALA A 44 -9.04 -14.48 -9.36
C ALA A 44 -9.23 -13.05 -8.82
N PHE A 45 -8.35 -12.11 -9.20
CA PHE A 45 -8.39 -10.73 -8.70
C PHE A 45 -9.14 -9.79 -9.65
N THR A 46 -10.04 -8.97 -9.10
CA THR A 46 -10.80 -7.98 -9.88
C THR A 46 -9.89 -6.85 -10.38
N LYS A 47 -8.98 -6.35 -9.53
CA LYS A 47 -7.93 -5.40 -9.93
C LYS A 47 -6.60 -6.12 -10.05
N LYS A 48 -5.83 -5.79 -11.09
CA LYS A 48 -4.45 -6.27 -11.27
C LYS A 48 -3.51 -5.70 -10.22
N THR A 49 -3.76 -4.47 -9.78
CA THR A 49 -3.05 -3.82 -8.68
C THR A 49 -4.03 -3.21 -7.68
N SER A 50 -3.75 -3.33 -6.40
CA SER A 50 -4.46 -2.62 -5.34
C SER A 50 -3.51 -2.35 -4.18
N CYS A 51 -3.65 -1.21 -3.51
CA CYS A 51 -3.18 -1.08 -2.14
C CYS A 51 -4.28 -0.58 -1.23
N VAL A 52 -4.33 -1.18 -0.04
CA VAL A 52 -5.32 -0.95 1.01
C VAL A 52 -4.59 -0.73 2.33
N ARG A 53 -5.25 -0.10 3.29
CA ARG A 53 -4.70 0.03 4.65
C ARG A 53 -5.44 -0.89 5.61
N ARG A 54 -4.69 -1.73 6.32
CA ARG A 54 -5.23 -2.73 7.24
C ARG A 54 -4.46 -2.75 8.55
N ARG A 55 -5.17 -2.83 9.67
CA ARG A 55 -4.55 -3.00 10.99
C ARG A 55 -4.51 -4.46 11.41
N TYR A 56 -3.61 -4.82 12.33
CA TYR A 56 -3.39 -6.21 12.76
C TYR A 56 -4.67 -6.94 13.18
N SER A 57 -5.59 -6.28 13.90
CA SER A 57 -6.83 -6.95 14.33
C SER A 57 -7.74 -7.36 13.17
N GLU A 58 -7.68 -6.65 12.03
CA GLU A 58 -8.45 -7.04 10.84
C GLU A 58 -7.84 -8.29 10.17
N PHE A 59 -6.52 -8.48 10.25
CA PHE A 59 -5.89 -9.74 9.83
C PHE A 59 -6.32 -10.91 10.71
N VAL A 60 -6.43 -10.69 12.03
CA VAL A 60 -6.96 -11.70 12.97
C VAL A 60 -8.38 -12.09 12.58
N TRP A 61 -9.23 -11.10 12.29
CA TRP A 61 -10.58 -11.35 11.78
C TRP A 61 -10.56 -12.13 10.46
N LEU A 62 -9.73 -11.72 9.49
CA LEU A 62 -9.62 -12.39 8.20
C LEU A 62 -9.22 -13.85 8.35
N ARG A 63 -8.20 -14.15 9.17
CA ARG A 63 -7.77 -15.53 9.42
C ARG A 63 -8.90 -16.37 10.00
N GLN A 64 -9.63 -15.86 10.99
CA GLN A 64 -10.76 -16.57 11.56
C GLN A 64 -11.84 -16.81 10.50
N LYS A 65 -12.17 -15.77 9.72
CA LYS A 65 -13.23 -15.84 8.72
C LYS A 65 -12.92 -16.86 7.62
N LEU A 66 -11.69 -16.87 7.13
CA LEU A 66 -11.23 -17.86 6.16
C LEU A 66 -11.22 -19.28 6.75
N GLN A 67 -10.85 -19.43 8.02
CA GLN A 67 -10.87 -20.74 8.68
C GLN A 67 -12.29 -21.29 8.81
N ASP A 68 -13.26 -20.45 9.16
CA ASP A 68 -14.67 -20.80 9.28
C ASP A 68 -15.24 -21.22 7.91
N ASN A 69 -14.93 -20.47 6.86
CA ASN A 69 -15.42 -20.72 5.51
C ASN A 69 -14.75 -21.94 4.85
N ALA A 70 -13.49 -22.25 5.19
CA ALA A 70 -12.76 -23.39 4.65
C ALA A 70 -13.07 -24.74 5.33
N LEU A 71 -13.95 -24.76 6.36
CA LEU A 71 -14.47 -25.98 7.02
C LEU A 71 -13.40 -27.05 7.33
N LEU A 72 -12.23 -26.63 7.86
CA LEU A 72 -11.07 -27.49 8.20
C LEU A 72 -10.31 -28.12 7.03
N LEU A 73 -10.70 -27.88 5.77
CA LEU A 73 -10.02 -28.43 4.59
C LEU A 73 -8.62 -27.83 4.39
N VAL A 74 -8.41 -26.61 4.90
CA VAL A 74 -7.16 -25.87 4.76
C VAL A 74 -6.66 -25.49 6.15
N ARG A 75 -5.38 -25.83 6.43
CA ARG A 75 -4.66 -25.30 7.59
C ARG A 75 -4.15 -23.91 7.23
N LEU A 76 -4.73 -22.87 7.84
CA LEU A 76 -4.27 -21.51 7.59
C LEU A 76 -2.90 -21.23 8.22
N PRO A 77 -2.06 -20.40 7.58
CA PRO A 77 -0.83 -19.93 8.19
C PRO A 77 -1.11 -19.15 9.47
N ASP A 78 -0.17 -19.21 10.41
CA ASP A 78 -0.27 -18.44 11.64
C ASP A 78 0.05 -16.97 11.39
N LEU A 79 -0.67 -16.10 12.10
CA LEU A 79 -0.32 -14.68 12.15
C LEU A 79 0.87 -14.48 13.08
N PRO A 80 1.65 -13.40 12.90
CA PRO A 80 2.65 -13.03 13.89
C PRO A 80 1.97 -12.92 15.27
N PRO A 81 2.61 -13.38 16.35
CA PRO A 81 1.98 -13.49 17.66
C PRO A 81 1.34 -12.18 18.11
N LYS A 82 0.15 -12.28 18.70
CA LYS A 82 -0.48 -11.13 19.34
C LYS A 82 0.34 -10.76 20.57
N ASN A 83 1.25 -9.80 20.43
CA ASN A 83 2.01 -9.26 21.55
C ASN A 83 1.14 -8.26 22.34
N PRO A 84 0.73 -8.57 23.58
CA PRO A 84 -0.04 -7.63 24.41
C PRO A 84 0.77 -6.38 24.80
N PHE A 85 2.10 -6.45 24.73
CA PHE A 85 3.03 -5.34 24.97
C PHE A 85 3.68 -4.85 23.66
N PHE A 86 2.94 -4.91 22.55
CA PHE A 86 3.44 -4.42 21.26
C PHE A 86 3.78 -2.93 21.34
N ASN A 87 5.04 -2.60 21.12
CA ASN A 87 5.53 -1.23 21.14
C ASN A 87 5.52 -0.66 19.71
N MET A 88 4.61 0.28 19.46
CA MET A 88 4.44 0.96 18.17
C MET A 88 5.60 1.89 17.80
N ASN A 89 6.58 2.08 18.70
CA ASN A 89 7.81 2.83 18.44
C ASN A 89 9.03 1.91 18.22
N SER A 90 8.87 0.59 18.40
CA SER A 90 9.97 -0.36 18.20
C SER A 90 10.03 -0.80 16.74
N ALA A 91 10.99 -0.27 15.98
CA ALA A 91 11.20 -0.63 14.58
C ALA A 91 11.33 -2.16 14.39
N GLN A 92 12.05 -2.85 15.29
CA GLN A 92 12.18 -4.31 15.25
C GLN A 92 10.81 -5.03 15.35
N GLN A 93 9.99 -4.68 16.34
CA GLN A 93 8.68 -5.34 16.49
C GLN A 93 7.74 -5.04 15.32
N ILE A 94 7.81 -3.82 14.78
CA ILE A 94 7.04 -3.41 13.61
C ILE A 94 7.47 -4.24 12.40
N ASP A 95 8.78 -4.36 12.13
CA ASP A 95 9.32 -5.11 11.00
C ASP A 95 9.01 -6.61 11.10
N GLU A 96 9.17 -7.21 12.28
CA GLU A 96 8.81 -8.61 12.53
C GLU A 96 7.32 -8.85 12.26
N ARG A 97 6.46 -7.93 12.70
CA ARG A 97 5.03 -8.00 12.42
C ARG A 97 4.74 -7.85 10.93
N MET A 98 5.32 -6.87 10.24
CA MET A 98 5.09 -6.70 8.79
C MET A 98 5.53 -7.93 8.00
N LYS A 99 6.71 -8.48 8.32
CA LYS A 99 7.21 -9.73 7.69
C LYS A 99 6.25 -10.89 7.91
N GLY A 100 5.76 -11.08 9.14
CA GLY A 100 4.78 -12.12 9.45
C GLY A 100 3.44 -11.93 8.72
N LEU A 101 2.95 -10.68 8.63
CA LEU A 101 1.72 -10.36 7.88
C LEU A 101 1.90 -10.59 6.37
N GLN A 102 3.06 -10.25 5.81
CA GLN A 102 3.38 -10.50 4.41
C GLN A 102 3.50 -11.99 4.11
N GLN A 103 4.14 -12.77 4.99
CA GLN A 103 4.23 -14.23 4.86
C GLN A 103 2.84 -14.87 4.93
N PHE A 104 2.00 -14.45 5.89
CA PHE A 104 0.63 -14.91 6.03
C PHE A 104 -0.18 -14.71 4.74
N LEU A 105 -0.18 -13.50 4.18
CA LEU A 105 -0.88 -13.23 2.92
C LEU A 105 -0.23 -13.94 1.74
N GLY A 106 1.10 -13.98 1.69
CA GLY A 106 1.87 -14.65 0.63
C GLY A 106 1.52 -16.13 0.51
N ILE A 107 1.25 -16.82 1.62
CA ILE A 107 0.77 -18.21 1.62
C ILE A 107 -0.71 -18.28 1.20
N ILE A 108 -1.55 -17.38 1.71
CA ILE A 108 -2.99 -17.38 1.41
C ILE A 108 -3.28 -17.18 -0.07
N VAL A 109 -2.62 -16.21 -0.71
CA VAL A 109 -2.88 -15.87 -2.13
C VAL A 109 -2.39 -16.93 -3.11
N GLN A 110 -1.68 -17.96 -2.64
CA GLN A 110 -1.25 -19.10 -3.45
C GLN A 110 -2.23 -20.27 -3.36
N ASN A 111 -3.26 -20.19 -2.51
CA ASN A 111 -4.26 -21.25 -2.34
C ASN A 111 -5.56 -20.91 -3.08
N PRO A 112 -5.90 -21.63 -4.18
CA PRO A 112 -7.11 -21.36 -4.96
C PRO A 112 -8.42 -21.46 -4.16
N LEU A 113 -8.48 -22.32 -3.13
CA LEU A 113 -9.68 -22.42 -2.29
C LEU A 113 -9.87 -21.15 -1.46
N LEU A 114 -8.80 -20.57 -0.93
CA LEU A 114 -8.88 -19.31 -0.18
C LEU A 114 -9.13 -18.11 -1.11
N LEU A 115 -8.62 -18.15 -2.35
CA LEU A 115 -8.93 -17.18 -3.39
C LEU A 115 -10.39 -17.23 -3.84
N SER A 116 -11.15 -18.28 -3.54
CA SER A 116 -12.59 -18.27 -3.83
C SER A 116 -13.40 -17.42 -2.83
N ASP A 117 -12.79 -16.99 -1.73
CA ASP A 117 -13.48 -16.26 -0.66
C ASP A 117 -13.57 -14.76 -0.93
N SER A 118 -14.79 -14.26 -1.11
CA SER A 118 -15.05 -12.83 -1.32
C SER A 118 -14.58 -11.92 -0.17
N CYS A 119 -14.49 -12.42 1.07
CA CYS A 119 -13.94 -11.66 2.20
C CYS A 119 -12.47 -11.31 1.97
N LEU A 120 -11.69 -12.24 1.40
CA LEU A 120 -10.28 -12.01 1.06
C LEU A 120 -10.15 -10.91 0.01
N HIS A 121 -10.96 -10.96 -1.04
CA HIS A 121 -10.94 -9.97 -2.10
C HIS A 121 -11.34 -8.57 -1.61
N LEU A 122 -12.40 -8.48 -0.80
CA LEU A 122 -12.78 -7.22 -0.18
C LEU A 122 -11.70 -6.70 0.78
N PHE A 123 -11.07 -7.59 1.54
CA PHE A 123 -9.97 -7.22 2.43
C PHE A 123 -8.78 -6.63 1.65
N LEU A 124 -8.38 -7.25 0.54
CA LEU A 124 -7.20 -6.88 -0.24
C LEU A 124 -7.42 -5.75 -1.28
N GLN A 125 -8.66 -5.56 -1.75
CA GLN A 125 -8.94 -4.71 -2.92
C GLN A 125 -9.96 -3.60 -2.64
N SER A 126 -10.46 -3.47 -1.41
CA SER A 126 -11.36 -2.40 -0.98
C SER A 126 -10.96 -1.79 0.36
N GLN A 127 -11.40 -0.55 0.61
CA GLN A 127 -11.26 0.14 1.91
C GLN A 127 -12.45 -0.09 2.86
N LEU A 128 -13.27 -1.12 2.61
CA LEU A 128 -14.39 -1.44 3.50
C LEU A 128 -13.88 -1.88 4.89
N SER A 129 -14.53 -1.38 5.94
CA SER A 129 -14.34 -1.89 7.29
C SER A 129 -14.86 -3.32 7.40
N VAL A 130 -14.36 -4.09 8.38
CA VAL A 130 -14.78 -5.48 8.64
C VAL A 130 -16.30 -5.65 8.65
N SER A 131 -17.03 -4.80 9.38
CA SER A 131 -18.50 -4.87 9.46
C SER A 131 -19.17 -4.65 8.09
N ARG A 132 -18.60 -3.78 7.24
CA ARG A 132 -19.10 -3.55 5.88
C ARG A 132 -18.75 -4.68 4.93
N ILE A 133 -17.61 -5.35 5.12
CA ILE A 133 -17.26 -6.57 4.38
C ILE A 133 -18.29 -7.65 4.69
N GLU A 134 -18.55 -7.93 5.97
CA GLU A 134 -19.52 -8.92 6.40
C GLU A 134 -20.94 -8.61 5.89
N ALA A 135 -21.35 -7.35 5.94
CA ALA A 135 -22.63 -6.92 5.38
C ALA A 135 -22.69 -7.16 3.86
N CYS A 136 -21.60 -6.88 3.13
CA CYS A 136 -21.55 -7.05 1.68
C CYS A 136 -21.63 -8.52 1.27
N VAL A 137 -20.85 -9.39 1.91
CA VAL A 137 -20.87 -10.83 1.63
C VAL A 137 -22.20 -11.48 2.04
N ALA A 138 -22.87 -10.96 3.06
CA ALA A 138 -24.20 -11.41 3.47
C ALA A 138 -25.35 -10.84 2.60
N GLY A 139 -25.06 -10.06 1.55
CA GLY A 139 -26.08 -9.45 0.69
C GLY A 139 -26.88 -8.34 1.36
N ARG A 140 -26.35 -7.71 2.42
CA ARG A 140 -26.99 -6.64 3.20
C ARG A 140 -26.54 -5.23 2.79
N THR A 141 -25.83 -5.08 1.68
CA THR A 141 -25.42 -3.78 1.11
C THR A 141 -26.14 -3.53 -0.21
N HIS A 142 -26.26 -2.26 -0.61
CA HIS A 142 -26.83 -1.87 -1.91
C HIS A 142 -25.85 -2.07 -3.09
N TYR A 143 -24.61 -2.46 -2.80
CA TYR A 143 -23.58 -2.75 -3.79
C TYR A 143 -23.09 -4.19 -3.67
N THR A 144 -22.61 -4.75 -4.78
CA THR A 144 -21.97 -6.06 -4.84
C THR A 144 -20.49 -6.00 -4.45
N VAL A 145 -19.87 -7.16 -4.29
CA VAL A 145 -18.42 -7.31 -4.07
C VAL A 145 -17.62 -6.62 -5.17
N ALA A 146 -17.96 -6.88 -6.44
CA ALA A 146 -17.27 -6.31 -7.58
C ALA A 146 -17.41 -4.78 -7.62
N GLN A 147 -18.61 -4.25 -7.34
CA GLN A 147 -18.85 -2.82 -7.27
C GLN A 147 -18.03 -2.17 -6.16
N ALA A 148 -17.97 -2.77 -4.97
CA ALA A 148 -17.16 -2.25 -3.85
C ALA A 148 -15.66 -2.19 -4.18
N ILE A 149 -15.15 -3.22 -4.88
CA ILE A 149 -13.75 -3.25 -5.31
C ILE A 149 -13.50 -2.18 -6.37
N GLN A 150 -14.36 -2.06 -7.37
CA GLN A 150 -14.22 -1.09 -8.46
C GLN A 150 -14.34 0.36 -7.97
N SER A 151 -15.24 0.65 -7.02
CA SER A 151 -15.43 1.98 -6.46
C SER A 151 -14.29 2.44 -5.54
N SER A 152 -13.45 1.51 -5.08
CA SER A 152 -12.27 1.85 -4.30
C SER A 152 -11.27 2.54 -5.24
N GLY A 153 -10.85 3.77 -4.94
CA GLY A 153 -10.09 4.62 -5.88
C GLY A 153 -8.82 3.97 -6.45
N PRO A 154 -8.30 4.49 -7.58
CA PRO A 154 -7.05 4.00 -8.15
C PRO A 154 -5.91 4.22 -7.15
N THR A 155 -5.25 3.14 -6.76
CA THR A 155 -4.03 3.24 -5.96
C THR A 155 -2.89 3.66 -6.89
N VAL A 156 -2.42 4.90 -6.79
CA VAL A 156 -1.17 5.31 -7.44
C VAL A 156 -0.03 4.54 -6.76
N MET A 157 0.38 3.43 -7.37
CA MET A 157 1.58 2.70 -6.97
C MET A 157 2.78 3.60 -7.26
N ARG A 158 3.32 4.28 -6.24
CA ARG A 158 4.68 4.82 -6.30
C ARG A 158 5.64 3.63 -6.23
N PHE A 159 5.90 3.00 -7.38
CA PHE A 159 7.11 2.20 -7.53
C PHE A 159 8.28 3.19 -7.49
N GLY A 160 9.07 3.14 -6.43
CA GLY A 160 10.33 3.88 -6.39
C GLY A 160 11.28 3.24 -7.37
N SER A 161 11.52 3.88 -8.51
CA SER A 161 12.68 3.65 -9.34
C SER A 161 13.83 4.43 -8.73
N GLU A 162 14.78 3.72 -8.11
CA GLU A 162 16.13 4.24 -7.91
C GLU A 162 16.79 4.34 -9.29
N GLU A 163 16.70 5.50 -9.93
CA GLU A 163 17.45 5.80 -11.14
C GLU A 163 18.12 7.17 -11.01
N ASN A 164 19.42 7.10 -10.76
CA ASN A 164 20.51 7.98 -11.19
C ASN A 164 20.28 9.50 -11.09
N MET A 165 20.82 10.08 -10.02
CA MET A 165 21.17 11.49 -9.95
C MET A 165 22.57 11.67 -10.58
N GLU A 166 22.62 11.65 -11.90
CA GLU A 166 23.76 12.15 -12.69
C GLU A 166 23.35 13.47 -13.33
N GLY A 167 24.16 14.51 -13.09
CA GLY A 167 23.85 15.89 -13.45
C GLY A 167 24.16 16.23 -14.90
N GLU A 168 23.49 17.28 -15.38
CA GLU A 168 23.82 18.06 -16.58
C GLU A 168 23.41 19.51 -16.23
N GLU A 169 24.36 20.39 -15.91
CA GLU A 169 25.01 21.33 -16.85
C GLU A 169 24.07 22.47 -17.29
N GLU A 170 24.15 23.60 -16.59
CA GLU A 170 23.68 24.90 -17.07
C GLU A 170 24.70 25.43 -18.10
N GLU A 171 24.30 25.56 -19.36
CA GLU A 171 24.88 26.59 -20.23
C GLU A 171 23.87 27.19 -21.23
N ASN A 172 23.83 28.53 -21.20
CA ASN A 172 23.69 29.47 -22.32
C ASN A 172 22.34 29.75 -22.97
N HIS A 173 21.82 30.96 -22.67
CA HIS A 173 21.55 31.89 -23.76
C HIS A 173 21.90 33.34 -23.43
N CYS A 174 22.50 34.02 -24.41
CA CYS A 174 23.26 35.26 -24.31
C CYS A 174 22.51 36.46 -24.94
N GLY A 175 22.56 37.61 -24.25
CA GLY A 175 22.58 38.98 -24.79
C GLY A 175 21.26 39.63 -25.25
N PRO A 176 21.21 40.97 -25.45
CA PRO A 176 22.36 41.89 -25.61
C PRO A 176 22.48 43.06 -24.60
N LEU A 177 23.67 43.64 -24.62
CA LEU A 177 24.21 44.79 -23.88
C LEU A 177 23.57 46.13 -24.29
N GLU A 178 23.37 47.04 -23.33
CA GLU A 178 23.53 48.48 -23.55
C GLU A 178 24.33 49.12 -22.41
N GLU A 179 25.37 49.84 -22.83
CA GLU A 179 26.28 50.64 -22.02
C GLU A 179 25.61 51.91 -21.51
N HIS A 180 25.95 52.37 -20.31
CA HIS A 180 25.99 53.82 -20.08
C HIS A 180 27.02 54.19 -18.99
N HIS A 181 28.01 54.96 -19.42
CA HIS A 181 29.07 55.55 -18.63
C HIS A 181 28.60 56.78 -17.81
N SER A 182 29.30 56.98 -16.68
CA SER A 182 29.67 58.23 -16.01
C SER A 182 28.60 59.13 -15.37
N HIS A 183 28.71 59.38 -14.05
CA HIS A 183 29.20 60.66 -13.54
C HIS A 183 29.59 60.57 -12.05
N VAL A 184 30.82 60.99 -11.74
CA VAL A 184 31.28 61.34 -10.38
C VAL A 184 30.90 62.80 -10.12
N THR A 185 30.42 63.14 -8.93
CA THR A 185 30.68 64.44 -8.30
C THR A 185 30.78 64.30 -6.78
N LEU A 186 31.87 64.84 -6.22
CA LEU A 186 32.03 65.16 -4.80
C LEU A 186 31.20 66.42 -4.46
N SER A 187 30.66 66.52 -3.25
CA SER A 187 31.15 67.47 -2.22
C SER A 187 30.10 67.83 -1.14
N GLU A 188 30.55 67.69 0.10
CA GLU A 188 30.33 68.52 1.30
C GLU A 188 28.96 68.82 1.95
N ARG A 189 28.98 68.57 3.29
CA ARG A 189 28.48 69.38 4.43
C ARG A 189 26.95 69.48 4.62
N ALA A 190 26.38 69.59 5.83
CA ALA A 190 26.78 69.46 7.23
C ALA A 190 25.50 69.66 8.08
N LEU A 191 25.59 69.36 9.40
CA LEU A 191 24.66 69.74 10.50
C LEU A 191 23.40 68.87 10.59
N VAL A 192 23.09 68.18 11.69
CA VAL A 192 23.28 68.44 13.14
C VAL A 192 23.59 67.14 13.87
#